data_AF-A0A3L7VJ69-F1
#
_entry.id   AF-A0A3L7VJ69-F1
#
_cell.length_a   1.000
_cell.length_b   1.000
_cell.length_c   1.000
_cell.angle_alpha   90.00
_cell.angle_beta   90.00
_cell.angle_gamma   90.00
#
_symmetry.space_group_name_H-M   'P 1'
#
loop_
_entity.id
_entity.type
_entity.pdbx_description
1 polymer ?
#
loop_
_entity_poly.entity_id
_entity_poly.type
_entity_poly.pdbx_seq_one_letter_code
_entity_poly.pdbx_strand_id
1 'polypeptide(L)'
;MASQPLCRLVTAIQPSMLMYLADSGIWSYPGDEPIKRALADAVEDLRNVVDRAGVVLQEREVVMPQRAAYPLSFTSLHDLNLRALLPRVIDGLKRQLAVLDALVGPAGTDAAAADLVTDAQQSTRQHLDVLEQLAAKLKAGLAGTA
;
A
#
# COMPACT_ATOMS: atom_id res chain seq x y z
N MET A 1 22.05 -14.14 4.54
CA MET A 1 21.41 -13.39 3.42
C MET A 1 19.92 -13.70 3.22
N ALA A 2 19.34 -14.70 3.91
CA ALA A 2 17.94 -15.11 3.74
C ALA A 2 16.89 -14.02 4.05
N SER A 3 17.16 -13.11 4.99
CA SER A 3 16.18 -12.07 5.38
C SER A 3 16.17 -10.82 4.50
N GLN A 4 17.07 -10.71 3.51
CA GLN A 4 17.17 -9.52 2.66
C GLN A 4 15.88 -9.24 1.86
N PRO A 5 15.18 -10.24 1.28
CA PRO A 5 13.90 -10.01 0.60
C PRO A 5 12.81 -9.49 1.54
N LEU A 6 12.74 -9.98 2.79
CA LEU A 6 11.79 -9.48 3.80
C LEU A 6 12.07 -8.02 4.17
N CYS A 7 13.34 -7.66 4.37
CA CYS A 7 13.71 -6.27 4.60
C CYS A 7 13.28 -5.38 3.42
N ARG A 8 13.52 -5.82 2.18
CA ARG A 8 13.12 -5.08 0.98
C ARG A 8 11.61 -4.98 0.83
N LEU A 9 10.86 -6.02 1.20
CA LEU A 9 9.40 -6.03 1.21
C LEU A 9 8.86 -4.94 2.15
N VAL A 10 9.35 -4.91 3.41
CA VAL A 10 8.96 -3.88 4.40
C VAL A 10 9.27 -2.48 3.88
N THR A 11 10.47 -2.28 3.32
CA THR A 11 10.87 -0.99 2.75
C THR A 11 10.08 -0.60 1.50
N ALA A 12 9.54 -1.56 0.74
CA ALA A 12 8.71 -1.27 -0.43
C ALA A 12 7.29 -0.81 -0.05
N ILE A 13 6.74 -1.35 1.04
CA ILE A 13 5.35 -1.08 1.46
C ILE A 13 5.24 0.20 2.30
N GLN A 14 6.14 0.39 3.28
CA GLN A 14 5.96 1.40 4.33
C GLN A 14 6.04 2.87 3.87
N PRO A 15 6.94 3.27 2.95
CA PRO A 15 6.94 4.62 2.38
C PRO A 15 6.05 4.67 1.14
N SER A 16 4.74 4.76 1.33
CA SER A 16 3.78 4.94 0.23
C SER A 16 2.82 6.08 0.52
N MET A 17 2.25 6.67 -0.54
CA MET A 17 1.22 7.71 -0.40
C MET A 17 0.02 7.16 0.37
N LEU A 18 -0.36 5.91 0.11
CA LEU A 18 -1.46 5.25 0.82
C LEU A 18 -1.23 5.24 2.35
N MET A 19 -0.04 4.84 2.79
CA MET A 19 0.32 4.83 4.21
C MET A 19 0.34 6.25 4.80
N TYR A 20 0.82 7.24 4.03
CA TYR A 20 0.79 8.64 4.46
C TYR A 20 -0.65 9.13 4.68
N LEU A 21 -1.55 8.84 3.75
CA LEU A 21 -2.96 9.24 3.87
C LEU A 21 -3.61 8.60 5.11
N ALA A 22 -3.28 7.33 5.39
CA ALA A 22 -3.78 6.63 6.57
C ALA A 22 -3.27 7.23 7.88
N ASP A 23 -1.97 7.55 7.96
CA ASP A 23 -1.35 8.08 9.17
C ASP A 23 -1.69 9.56 9.42
N SER A 24 -1.90 10.34 8.37
CA SER A 24 -2.26 11.76 8.47
C SER A 24 -3.73 11.97 8.84
N GLY A 25 -4.55 10.91 8.83
CA GLY A 25 -5.95 10.99 9.21
C GLY A 25 -6.81 11.81 8.26
N ILE A 26 -6.41 11.92 6.98
CA ILE A 26 -7.11 12.74 5.98
C ILE A 26 -8.58 12.32 5.92
N TRP A 27 -9.44 13.23 6.38
CA TRP A 27 -10.88 13.06 6.43
C TRP A 27 -11.46 13.57 5.12
N SER A 28 -12.16 12.73 4.37
CA SER A 28 -13.00 13.23 3.29
C SER A 28 -14.26 13.88 3.85
N TYR A 29 -14.73 14.92 3.18
CA TYR A 29 -16.11 15.35 3.28
C TYR A 29 -17.04 14.16 2.96
N PRO A 30 -18.29 14.13 3.49
CA PRO A 30 -19.27 13.11 3.14
C PRO A 30 -19.43 12.94 1.61
N GLY A 31 -19.60 11.70 1.15
CA GLY A 31 -19.84 11.34 -0.26
C GLY A 31 -18.71 10.57 -0.95
N ASP A 32 -17.53 10.46 -0.33
CA ASP A 32 -16.40 9.66 -0.83
C ASP A 32 -16.16 8.39 0.03
N GLU A 33 -17.17 7.91 0.77
CA GLU A 33 -17.07 6.74 1.66
C GLU A 33 -16.62 5.46 0.95
N PRO A 34 -17.06 5.15 -0.28
CA PRO A 34 -16.55 3.99 -1.01
C PRO A 34 -15.04 4.05 -1.25
N ILE A 35 -14.51 5.24 -1.55
CA ILE A 35 -13.07 5.46 -1.73
C ILE A 35 -12.37 5.29 -0.39
N LYS A 36 -12.89 5.92 0.67
CA LYS A 36 -12.33 5.82 2.02
C LYS A 36 -12.23 4.37 2.50
N ARG A 37 -13.29 3.57 2.31
CA ARG A 37 -13.29 2.14 2.66
C ARG A 37 -12.25 1.36 1.86
N ALA A 38 -12.24 1.49 0.54
CA ALA A 38 -11.26 0.79 -0.30
C ALA A 38 -9.81 1.13 0.07
N LEU A 39 -9.53 2.39 0.41
CA LEU A 39 -8.20 2.79 0.89
C LEU A 39 -7.89 2.20 2.27
N ALA A 40 -8.86 2.16 3.18
CA ALA A 40 -8.69 1.56 4.51
C ALA A 40 -8.39 0.06 4.42
N ASP A 41 -9.15 -0.66 3.60
CA ASP A 41 -8.96 -2.10 3.35
C ASP A 41 -7.55 -2.37 2.79
N ALA A 42 -7.12 -1.56 1.82
CA ALA A 42 -5.77 -1.67 1.25
C ALA A 42 -4.66 -1.39 2.27
N VAL A 43 -4.86 -0.43 3.16
CA VAL A 43 -3.91 -0.11 4.23
C VAL A 43 -3.82 -1.25 5.24
N GLU A 44 -4.96 -1.80 5.64
CA GLU A 44 -5.04 -2.90 6.61
C GLU A 44 -4.30 -4.13 6.11
N ASP A 45 -4.57 -4.56 4.87
CA ASP A 45 -3.90 -5.71 4.28
C ASP A 45 -2.39 -5.53 4.17
N LEU A 46 -1.95 -4.36 3.70
CA LEU A 46 -0.52 -4.07 3.55
C LEU A 46 0.19 -3.95 4.91
N ARG A 47 -0.49 -3.43 5.95
CA ARG A 47 0.04 -3.42 7.32
C ARG A 47 0.16 -4.84 7.87
N ASN A 48 -0.84 -5.69 7.65
CA ASN A 48 -0.80 -7.09 8.07
C ASN A 48 0.40 -7.84 7.46
N VAL A 49 0.68 -7.62 6.16
CA VAL A 49 1.89 -8.18 5.52
C VAL A 49 3.17 -7.69 6.21
N VAL A 50 3.26 -6.40 6.51
CA VAL A 50 4.43 -5.80 7.18
C VAL A 50 4.60 -6.35 8.60
N ASP A 51 3.50 -6.50 9.34
CA ASP A 51 3.52 -7.04 10.70
C ASP A 51 3.97 -8.51 10.70
N ARG A 52 3.42 -9.33 9.79
CA ARG A 52 3.85 -10.73 9.60
C ARG A 52 5.32 -10.81 9.20
N ALA A 53 5.81 -9.94 8.31
CA ALA A 53 7.22 -9.85 7.97
C ALA A 53 8.07 -9.47 9.19
N GLY A 54 7.57 -8.57 10.04
CA GLY A 54 8.20 -8.18 11.30
C GLY A 54 8.38 -9.35 12.26
N VAL A 55 7.35 -10.19 12.42
CA VAL A 55 7.43 -11.43 13.23
C VAL A 55 8.52 -12.36 12.71
N VAL A 56 8.54 -12.64 11.40
CA VAL A 56 9.55 -13.51 10.80
C VAL A 56 10.97 -12.93 10.94
N LEU A 57 11.14 -11.62 10.80
CA LEU A 57 12.43 -10.96 11.02
C LEU A 57 12.89 -11.07 12.48
N GLN A 58 11.97 -10.89 13.43
CA GLN A 58 12.24 -11.01 14.86
C GLN A 58 12.66 -12.44 15.25
N GLU A 59 11.95 -13.46 14.76
CA GLU A 59 12.31 -14.88 14.96
C GLU A 59 13.70 -15.22 14.44
N ARG A 60 14.17 -14.50 13.42
CA ARG A 60 15.49 -14.64 12.82
C ARG A 60 16.55 -13.75 13.44
N GLU A 61 16.22 -13.05 14.53
CA GLU A 61 17.07 -12.05 15.20
C GLU A 61 17.58 -10.96 14.25
N VAL A 62 16.81 -10.64 13.20
CA VAL A 62 17.11 -9.57 12.25
C VAL A 62 16.34 -8.32 12.63
N VAL A 63 17.07 -7.21 12.78
CA VAL A 63 16.46 -5.91 13.07
C VAL A 63 15.55 -5.50 11.91
N MET A 64 14.30 -5.17 12.26
CA MET A 64 13.33 -4.66 11.29
C MET A 64 13.84 -3.35 10.68
N PRO A 65 13.76 -3.17 9.35
CA PRO A 65 14.09 -1.89 8.73
C PRO A 65 13.29 -0.77 9.37
N GLN A 66 13.97 0.33 9.70
CA GLN A 66 13.29 1.52 10.19
C GLN A 66 12.40 2.08 9.09
N ARG A 67 11.21 2.53 9.49
CA ARG A 67 10.29 3.21 8.60
C ARG A 67 10.94 4.49 8.07
N ALA A 68 11.10 4.57 6.76
CA ALA A 68 11.59 5.79 6.12
C ALA A 68 10.60 6.94 6.36
N ALA A 69 11.14 8.14 6.59
CA ALA A 69 10.32 9.34 6.66
C ALA A 69 9.59 9.56 5.33
N TYR A 70 8.37 10.09 5.40
CA TYR A 70 7.63 10.44 4.20
C TYR A 70 8.31 11.57 3.41
N PRO A 71 8.27 11.54 2.07
CA PRO A 71 8.71 12.66 1.26
C PRO A 71 8.00 13.95 1.65
N LEU A 72 8.74 15.06 1.76
CA LEU A 72 8.16 16.38 2.07
C LEU A 72 7.06 16.79 1.10
N SER A 73 7.09 16.32 -0.16
CA SER A 73 6.02 16.58 -1.14
C SER A 73 4.64 16.11 -0.67
N PHE A 74 4.57 15.13 0.24
CA PHE A 74 3.29 14.63 0.75
C PHE A 74 2.60 15.61 1.69
N THR A 75 3.34 16.52 2.34
CA THR A 75 2.73 17.52 3.23
C THR A 75 1.80 18.47 2.46
N SER A 76 1.92 18.60 1.15
CA SER A 76 0.99 19.39 0.33
C SER A 76 -0.36 18.70 0.05
N LEU A 77 -0.54 17.44 0.47
CA LEU A 77 -1.67 16.60 0.06
C LEU A 77 -2.80 16.51 1.11
N HIS A 78 -2.57 16.99 2.33
CA HIS A 78 -3.52 16.86 3.43
C HIS A 78 -4.83 17.65 3.24
N ASP A 79 -4.79 18.73 2.47
CA ASP A 79 -5.97 19.57 2.19
C ASP A 79 -6.77 19.10 0.96
N LEU A 80 -6.29 18.09 0.24
CA LEU A 80 -6.93 17.62 -0.99
C LEU A 80 -8.01 16.57 -0.69
N ASN A 81 -9.14 16.66 -1.40
CA ASN A 81 -10.18 15.64 -1.28
C ASN A 81 -9.72 14.28 -1.87
N LEU A 82 -10.30 13.19 -1.36
CA LEU A 82 -9.90 11.83 -1.75
C LEU A 82 -10.12 11.58 -3.25
N ARG A 83 -11.17 12.15 -3.85
CA ARG A 83 -11.41 12.07 -5.28
C ARG A 83 -10.26 12.62 -6.13
N ALA A 84 -9.68 13.77 -5.76
CA ALA A 84 -8.54 14.36 -6.46
C ALA A 84 -7.24 13.60 -6.20
N LEU A 85 -7.11 12.97 -5.03
CA LEU A 85 -5.95 12.17 -4.66
C LEU A 85 -5.95 10.77 -5.29
N LEU A 86 -7.12 10.21 -5.59
CA LEU A 86 -7.27 8.82 -6.05
C LEU A 86 -6.36 8.45 -7.23
N PRO A 87 -6.24 9.24 -8.31
CA PRO A 87 -5.31 8.91 -9.40
C PRO A 87 -3.85 8.80 -8.93
N ARG A 88 -3.41 9.69 -8.02
CA ARG A 88 -2.05 9.67 -7.49
C ARG A 88 -1.80 8.46 -6.60
N VAL A 89 -2.80 8.04 -5.84
CA VAL A 89 -2.75 6.80 -5.04
C VAL A 89 -2.62 5.58 -5.95
N ILE A 90 -3.44 5.48 -7.00
CA ILE A 90 -3.38 4.40 -7.99
C ILE A 90 -1.99 4.34 -8.63
N ASP A 91 -1.44 5.48 -9.08
CA ASP A 91 -0.09 5.54 -9.65
C ASP A 91 0.99 5.12 -8.65
N GLY A 92 0.82 5.50 -7.38
CA GLY A 92 1.69 5.06 -6.28
C GLY A 92 1.66 3.55 -6.09
N LEU A 93 0.47 2.95 -6.03
CA LEU A 93 0.27 1.51 -5.88
C LEU A 93 0.80 0.73 -7.09
N LYS A 94 0.68 1.25 -8.32
CA LYS A 94 1.28 0.64 -9.51
C LYS A 94 2.81 0.61 -9.43
N ARG A 95 3.44 1.71 -8.99
CA ARG A 95 4.88 1.74 -8.76
C ARG A 95 5.30 0.77 -7.65
N GLN A 96 4.53 0.69 -6.57
CA GLN A 96 4.77 -0.26 -5.48
C GLN A 96 4.66 -1.70 -5.98
N LEU A 97 3.61 -2.04 -6.75
CA LEU A 97 3.43 -3.36 -7.35
C LEU A 97 4.60 -3.75 -8.24
N ALA A 98 5.13 -2.84 -9.06
CA ALA A 98 6.31 -3.11 -9.87
C ALA A 98 7.56 -3.46 -9.03
N VAL A 99 7.71 -2.82 -7.86
CA VAL A 99 8.78 -3.16 -6.91
C VAL A 99 8.55 -4.54 -6.30
N LEU A 100 7.31 -4.87 -5.91
CA LEU A 100 6.94 -6.18 -5.37
C LEU A 100 7.15 -7.30 -6.41
N ASP A 101 6.80 -7.06 -7.67
CA ASP A 101 7.03 -7.98 -8.79
C ASP A 101 8.52 -8.31 -8.98
N ALA A 102 9.40 -7.33 -8.78
CA ALA A 102 10.84 -7.53 -8.84
C ALA A 102 11.41 -8.34 -7.64
N LEU A 103 10.63 -8.54 -6.56
CA LEU A 103 11.07 -9.31 -5.38
C LEU A 103 10.79 -10.81 -5.48
N VAL A 104 9.95 -11.27 -6.40
CA VAL A 104 9.55 -12.69 -6.52
C VAL A 104 10.76 -13.61 -6.73
N GLY A 105 11.62 -13.30 -7.70
CA GLY A 105 12.82 -14.09 -7.98
C GLY A 105 13.76 -14.17 -6.77
N PRO A 106 14.19 -13.03 -6.21
CA PRO A 106 15.03 -12.99 -5.00
C PRO A 106 14.41 -13.66 -3.77
N ALA A 107 13.08 -13.67 -3.63
CA ALA A 107 12.39 -14.29 -2.51
C ALA A 107 12.30 -15.82 -2.63
N GLY A 108 12.42 -16.39 -3.84
CA GLY A 108 12.19 -17.82 -4.10
C GLY A 108 13.11 -18.80 -3.34
N THR A 109 14.20 -18.33 -2.74
CA THR A 109 15.08 -19.14 -1.88
C THR A 109 14.65 -19.19 -0.41
N ASP A 110 13.62 -18.43 -0.04
CA ASP A 110 13.08 -18.33 1.32
C ASP A 110 11.55 -18.41 1.26
N ALA A 111 10.99 -19.54 1.70
CA ALA A 111 9.56 -19.81 1.63
C ALA A 111 8.71 -18.72 2.32
N ALA A 112 9.11 -18.27 3.52
CA ALA A 112 8.36 -17.26 4.25
C ALA A 112 8.39 -15.90 3.52
N ALA A 113 9.51 -15.57 2.87
CA ALA A 113 9.61 -14.37 2.05
C ALA A 113 8.80 -14.49 0.76
N ALA A 114 8.84 -15.64 0.10
CA ALA A 114 8.08 -15.89 -1.14
C ALA A 114 6.58 -15.79 -0.91
N ASP A 115 6.08 -16.38 0.18
CA ASP A 115 4.67 -16.32 0.56
C ASP A 115 4.22 -14.88 0.83
N LEU A 116 4.98 -14.13 1.66
CA LEU A 116 4.64 -12.74 2.00
C LEU A 116 4.74 -11.78 0.81
N VAL A 117 5.71 -11.98 -0.10
CA VAL A 117 5.79 -11.20 -1.35
C VAL A 117 4.57 -11.51 -2.23
N THR A 118 4.20 -12.78 -2.37
CA THR A 118 3.04 -13.19 -3.17
C THR A 118 1.73 -12.61 -2.61
N ASP A 119 1.53 -12.70 -1.30
CA ASP A 119 0.40 -12.10 -0.59
C ASP A 119 0.31 -10.59 -0.86
N ALA A 120 1.44 -9.87 -0.73
CA ALA A 120 1.52 -8.44 -0.98
C ALA A 120 1.14 -8.07 -2.42
N GLN A 121 1.64 -8.82 -3.40
CA GLN A 121 1.34 -8.59 -4.81
C GLN A 121 -0.12 -8.81 -5.12
N GLN A 122 -0.68 -9.93 -4.64
CA GLN A 122 -2.06 -10.29 -4.89
C GLN A 122 -3.02 -9.27 -4.26
N SER A 123 -2.81 -8.92 -2.99
CA SER A 123 -3.61 -7.88 -2.32
C SER A 123 -3.49 -6.54 -3.04
N THR A 124 -2.27 -6.10 -3.39
CA THR A 124 -2.08 -4.85 -4.13
C THR A 124 -2.81 -4.82 -5.47
N ARG A 125 -2.81 -5.93 -6.23
CA ARG A 125 -3.54 -6.03 -7.51
C ARG A 125 -5.05 -5.93 -7.29
N GLN A 126 -5.59 -6.67 -6.33
CA GLN A 126 -7.03 -6.64 -6.01
C GLN A 126 -7.48 -5.23 -5.61
N HIS A 127 -6.69 -4.54 -4.77
CA HIS A 127 -7.00 -3.16 -4.37
C HIS A 127 -6.87 -2.17 -5.53
N LEU A 128 -5.88 -2.34 -6.42
CA LEU A 128 -5.77 -1.56 -7.64
C LEU A 128 -7.01 -1.70 -8.52
N ASP A 129 -7.49 -2.92 -8.76
CA ASP A 129 -8.67 -3.17 -9.57
C ASP A 129 -9.91 -2.46 -9.00
N VAL A 130 -10.10 -2.53 -7.68
CA VAL A 130 -11.21 -1.85 -6.98
C VAL A 130 -11.10 -0.33 -7.12
N LEU A 131 -9.92 0.23 -6.86
CA LEU A 131 -9.69 1.68 -6.91
C LEU A 131 -9.82 2.23 -8.34
N GLU A 132 -9.38 1.48 -9.35
CA GLU A 132 -9.54 1.83 -10.76
C GLU A 132 -11.00 1.80 -11.20
N GLN A 133 -11.77 0.80 -10.76
CA GLN A 133 -13.22 0.75 -11.00
C GLN A 133 -13.94 1.95 -10.35
N LEU A 134 -13.56 2.31 -9.12
CA LEU A 134 -14.08 3.51 -8.46
C LEU A 134 -13.72 4.76 -9.26
N ALA A 135 -12.46 4.92 -9.69
CA ALA A 135 -12.01 6.02 -10.53
C ALA A 135 -12.82 6.14 -11.84
N ALA A 136 -13.07 5.02 -12.51
CA ALA A 136 -13.88 4.98 -13.72
C ALA A 136 -15.33 5.42 -13.47
N LYS A 137 -15.96 4.96 -12.38
CA LYS A 137 -17.32 5.37 -11.98
C LYS A 137 -17.40 6.86 -11.67
N LEU A 138 -16.40 7.41 -10.97
CA LEU A 138 -16.32 8.85 -10.66
C LEU A 138 -16.24 9.67 -11.95
N LYS A 139 -15.41 9.25 -12.92
CA LYS A 139 -15.25 9.91 -14.22
C LYS A 139 -16.53 9.86 -15.06
N ALA A 140 -17.30 8.77 -14.96
CA ALA A 140 -18.57 8.61 -15.65
C ALA A 140 -19.75 9.34 -14.98
N GLY A 141 -19.53 10.02 -13.84
CA GLY A 141 -20.61 10.66 -13.06
C GLY A 141 -21.54 9.67 -12.36
N LEU A 142 -21.17 8.38 -12.30
CA LEU A 142 -21.96 7.29 -11.73
C LEU A 142 -21.71 7.07 -10.23
N ALA A 143 -20.72 7.76 -9.68
CA ALA A 143 -20.48 7.81 -8.25
C ALA A 143 -21.41 8.86 -7.62
N GLY A 144 -22.65 8.44 -7.40
CA GLY A 144 -23.72 9.26 -6.84
C GLY A 144 -23.41 9.74 -5.43
N THR A 145 -23.72 11.01 -5.22
CA THR A 145 -24.02 11.65 -3.94
C THR A 145 -24.98 10.77 -3.13
N ALA A 146 -24.51 10.28 -1.99
CA ALA A 146 -25.38 9.81 -0.91
C ALA A 146 -25.37 10.86 0.20
#